data_AF-A0A2S3WQD3-F1
#
_entry.id   AF-A0A2S3WQD3-F1
#
_cell.length_a   1.000
_cell.length_b   1.000
_cell.length_c   1.000
_cell.angle_alpha   90.00
_cell.angle_beta   90.00
_cell.angle_gamma   90.00
#
_symmetry.space_group_name_H-M   'P 1'
#
loop_
_entity.id
_entity.type
_entity.pdbx_description
1 polymer ?
#
loop_
_entity_poly.entity_id
_entity_poly.type
_entity_poly.pdbx_seq_one_letter_code
_entity_poly.pdbx_strand_id
1 'polypeptide(L)'
;MNAIFSNLSKQTLANIEDQLSNNEVSTDEELVDLFIEELELTLDQAEAAIRLRDQYRIQIFRAGHGPLHNEKPVVFDPDTRTFN
;
A
#
# COMPACT_ATOMS: atom_id res chain seq x y z
N MET A 1 3.26 -4.96 12.50
CA MET A 1 3.84 -4.73 11.16
C MET A 1 3.40 -5.87 10.28
N ASN A 2 2.91 -5.62 9.06
CA ASN A 2 2.54 -6.72 8.18
C ASN A 2 3.81 -7.48 7.79
N ALA A 3 3.97 -8.70 8.32
CA ALA A 3 5.23 -9.43 8.27
C ALA A 3 5.71 -9.71 6.85
N ILE A 4 4.78 -9.82 5.89
CA ILE A 4 5.10 -10.10 4.48
C ILE A 4 5.89 -8.97 3.80
N PHE A 5 5.81 -7.75 4.33
CA PHE A 5 6.49 -6.56 3.80
C PHE A 5 7.70 -6.15 4.64
N SER A 6 8.02 -6.90 5.69
CA SER A 6 9.04 -6.51 6.70
C SER A 6 10.47 -6.43 6.15
N ASN A 7 10.75 -7.12 5.04
CA ASN A 7 12.03 -7.10 4.34
C ASN A 7 12.13 -6.00 3.26
N LEU A 8 11.04 -5.30 2.94
CA LEU A 8 11.04 -4.27 1.91
C LEU A 8 11.63 -2.96 2.42
N SER A 9 12.30 -2.24 1.53
CA SER A 9 12.84 -0.92 1.84
C SER A 9 11.72 0.10 2.04
N LYS A 10 11.98 1.17 2.79
CA LYS A 10 11.02 2.28 2.95
C LYS A 10 10.62 2.90 1.61
N GLN A 11 11.55 2.97 0.65
CA GLN A 11 11.27 3.52 -0.68
C GLN A 11 10.35 2.59 -1.48
N THR A 12 10.59 1.28 -1.42
CA THR A 12 9.73 0.28 -2.06
C THR A 12 8.32 0.36 -1.51
N LEU A 13 8.17 0.44 -0.19
CA LEU A 13 6.86 0.60 0.45
C LEU A 13 6.15 1.87 -0.01
N ALA A 14 6.85 3.02 -0.02
CA ALA A 14 6.29 4.27 -0.51
C ALA A 14 5.83 4.20 -1.98
N ASN A 15 6.59 3.51 -2.84
CA ASN A 15 6.20 3.31 -4.24
C ASN A 15 4.93 2.44 -4.36
N ILE A 16 4.79 1.39 -3.53
CA ILE A 16 3.56 0.58 -3.48
C ILE A 16 2.38 1.44 -3.02
N GLU A 17 2.54 2.21 -1.94
CA GLU A 17 1.47 3.10 -1.43
C GLU A 17 1.01 4.09 -2.50
N ASP A 18 1.93 4.67 -3.25
CA ASP A 18 1.63 5.59 -4.36
C ASP A 18 0.81 4.90 -5.45
N GLN A 19 1.24 3.71 -5.91
CA GLN A 19 0.49 2.97 -6.93
C GLN A 19 -0.90 2.54 -6.45
N LEU A 20 -1.02 2.06 -5.21
CA LEU A 20 -2.32 1.62 -4.68
C LEU A 20 -3.30 2.80 -4.50
N SER A 21 -2.79 3.98 -4.15
CA SER A 21 -3.63 5.16 -3.88
C SER A 21 -3.98 5.95 -5.15
N ASN A 22 -3.04 6.06 -6.09
CA ASN A 22 -3.12 7.04 -7.18
C ASN A 22 -3.25 6.41 -8.58
N ASN A 23 -2.96 5.11 -8.75
CA ASN A 23 -3.10 4.47 -10.07
C ASN A 23 -4.54 3.99 -10.30
N GLU A 24 -5.29 4.76 -11.08
CA GLU A 24 -6.68 4.46 -11.47
C GLU A 24 -6.82 3.77 -12.83
N VAL A 25 -5.72 3.65 -13.59
CA VAL A 25 -5.75 3.18 -14.98
C VAL A 25 -5.39 1.71 -15.12
N SER A 26 -4.50 1.21 -14.26
CA SER A 26 -4.05 -0.18 -14.30
C SER A 26 -5.06 -1.13 -13.66
N THR A 27 -5.21 -2.33 -14.23
CA THR A 27 -5.92 -3.42 -13.56
C THR A 27 -5.12 -3.96 -12.37
N ASP A 28 -5.74 -4.83 -11.57
CA ASP A 28 -5.03 -5.48 -10.47
C ASP A 28 -3.91 -6.38 -10.99
N GLU A 29 -4.13 -7.09 -12.11
CA GLU A 29 -3.11 -7.93 -12.76
C GLU A 29 -1.92 -7.10 -13.25
N GLU A 30 -2.17 -5.98 -13.92
CA GLU A 30 -1.09 -5.08 -14.39
C GLU A 30 -0.28 -4.50 -13.23
N LEU A 31 -0.90 -4.23 -12.08
CA LEU A 31 -0.20 -3.78 -10.88
C LEU A 31 0.60 -4.92 -10.21
N VAL A 32 0.12 -6.17 -10.24
CA VAL A 32 0.92 -7.32 -9.78
C VAL A 32 2.19 -7.42 -10.60
N ASP A 33 2.08 -7.37 -11.92
CA ASP A 33 3.22 -7.44 -12.83
C ASP A 33 4.21 -6.29 -12.56
N LEU A 34 3.71 -5.05 -12.44
CA LEU A 34 4.53 -3.89 -12.08
C LEU A 34 5.27 -4.07 -10.74
N PHE A 35 4.59 -4.58 -9.72
CA PHE A 35 5.22 -4.81 -8.41
C PHE A 35 6.32 -5.86 -8.45
N ILE A 36 6.14 -6.92 -9.25
CA ILE A 36 7.15 -7.97 -9.39
C ILE A 36 8.33 -7.46 -10.23
N GLU A 37 8.04 -6.87 -11.39
CA GLU A 37 9.05 -6.52 -12.39
C GLU A 37 9.85 -5.27 -12.00
N GLU A 38 9.19 -4.22 -11.50
CA GLU A 38 9.83 -2.93 -11.24
C GLU A 38 10.23 -2.73 -9.77
N LEU A 39 9.55 -3.40 -8.84
CA LEU A 39 9.78 -3.25 -7.39
C LEU A 39 10.42 -4.50 -6.75
N GLU A 40 10.71 -5.54 -7.53
CA GLU A 40 11.34 -6.79 -7.11
C GLU A 40 10.56 -7.53 -6.00
N LEU A 41 9.23 -7.40 -5.98
CA LEU A 41 8.38 -8.14 -5.03
C LEU A 41 8.28 -9.62 -5.43
N THR A 42 8.12 -10.49 -4.44
CA THR A 42 7.61 -11.83 -4.70
C THR A 42 6.13 -11.77 -5.11
N LEU A 43 5.64 -12.80 -5.80
CA LEU A 43 4.22 -12.91 -6.14
C LEU A 43 3.32 -12.76 -4.90
N ASP A 44 3.66 -13.44 -3.81
CA ASP A 44 2.90 -13.36 -2.55
C ASP A 44 2.83 -11.93 -1.99
N GLN A 45 3.93 -11.17 -2.11
CA GLN A 45 3.97 -9.76 -1.70
C GLN A 45 3.12 -8.88 -2.61
N ALA A 46 3.22 -9.06 -3.93
CA ALA A 46 2.46 -8.29 -4.91
C ALA A 46 0.96 -8.51 -4.74
N GLU A 47 0.50 -9.76 -4.66
CA GLU A 47 -0.89 -10.08 -4.39
C GLU A 47 -1.37 -9.57 -3.02
N ALA A 48 -0.51 -9.61 -2.00
CA ALA A 48 -0.84 -9.05 -0.69
C ALA A 48 -1.01 -7.53 -0.73
N ALA A 49 -0.24 -6.82 -1.55
CA ALA A 49 -0.38 -5.39 -1.75
C ALA A 49 -1.70 -5.07 -2.46
N ILE A 50 -2.04 -5.82 -3.51
CA ILE A 50 -3.31 -5.65 -4.25
C ILE A 50 -4.53 -5.88 -3.37
N ARG A 51 -4.49 -6.86 -2.46
CA ARG A 51 -5.58 -7.07 -1.47
C ARG A 51 -5.87 -5.83 -0.59
N LEU A 52 -4.94 -4.87 -0.52
CA LEU A 52 -5.10 -3.63 0.23
C LEU A 52 -5.54 -2.44 -0.66
N ARG A 53 -5.59 -2.60 -2.00
CA ARG A 53 -5.85 -1.51 -2.96
C ARG A 53 -7.12 -0.75 -2.65
N ASP A 54 -8.22 -1.46 -2.40
CA ASP A 54 -9.51 -0.82 -2.08
C ASP A 54 -9.42 0.09 -0.84
N GLN A 55 -8.64 -0.29 0.17
CA GLN A 55 -8.45 0.53 1.38
C GLN A 55 -7.68 1.81 1.04
N TYR A 56 -6.58 1.69 0.29
CA TYR A 56 -5.77 2.82 -0.15
C TYR A 56 -6.51 3.78 -1.09
N ARG A 57 -7.53 3.31 -1.83
CA ARG A 57 -8.35 4.17 -2.70
C ARG A 57 -9.40 4.99 -1.95
N ILE A 58 -9.89 4.50 -0.81
CA ILE A 58 -11.01 5.13 -0.08
C ILE A 58 -10.60 5.81 1.23
N GLN A 59 -9.36 5.57 1.71
CA GLN A 59 -8.84 6.14 2.95
C GLN A 59 -7.54 6.89 2.72
N ILE A 60 -7.36 7.97 3.47
CA ILE A 60 -6.09 8.71 3.52
C ILE A 60 -5.35 8.23 4.77
N PHE A 61 -4.18 7.62 4.56
CA PHE A 61 -3.31 7.17 5.65
C PHE A 61 -2.20 8.17 5.93
N ARG A 62 -1.74 8.21 7.19
CA ARG A 62 -0.50 8.91 7.52
C ARG A 62 0.67 8.18 6.85
N ALA A 63 1.52 8.92 6.14
CA ALA A 63 2.68 8.36 5.43
C ALA A 63 3.52 7.44 6.33
N GLY A 64 3.80 6.21 5.88
CA GLY A 64 4.54 5.21 6.66
C GLY A 64 3.76 4.55 7.79
N HIS A 65 2.46 4.82 7.91
CA HIS A 65 1.57 4.24 8.92
C HIS A 65 0.34 3.56 8.28
N GLY A 66 0.33 3.31 6.98
CA GLY A 66 -0.72 2.56 6.31
C GLY A 66 -0.69 1.04 6.58
N PRO A 67 -1.64 0.28 6.01
CA PRO A 67 -1.74 -1.17 6.17
C PRO A 67 -0.50 -1.98 5.76
N LEU A 68 0.34 -1.45 4.85
CA LEU A 68 1.63 -2.07 4.53
C LEU A 68 2.60 -2.08 5.73
N HIS A 69 2.49 -1.08 6.61
CA HIS A 69 3.39 -0.86 7.72
C HIS A 69 2.87 -1.44 9.04
N ASN A 70 1.57 -1.33 9.31
CA ASN A 70 0.99 -1.64 10.62
C ASN A 70 -0.38 -2.32 10.51
N GLU A 71 -0.67 -3.24 11.44
CA GLU A 71 -2.01 -3.86 11.57
C GLU A 71 -3.07 -2.87 12.06
N LYS A 72 -2.62 -1.79 12.72
CA LYS A 72 -3.44 -0.67 13.16
C LYS A 72 -2.97 0.57 12.38
N PRO A 73 -3.46 0.76 11.16
CA PRO A 73 -3.07 1.90 10.36
C PRO A 73 -3.61 3.19 10.97
N VAL A 74 -2.95 4.32 10.69
CA VAL A 74 -3.37 5.63 11.16
C VAL A 74 -4.10 6.34 10.03
N VAL A 75 -5.40 6.58 10.22
CA VAL A 75 -6.32 7.07 9.18
C VAL A 75 -6.69 8.53 9.44
N PHE A 76 -6.86 9.30 8.38
CA PHE A 76 -7.37 10.67 8.47
C PHE A 76 -8.87 10.66 8.81
N ASP A 77 -9.22 11.35 9.89
CA ASP A 77 -10.59 11.64 10.29
C ASP A 77 -11.00 13.02 9.71
N PRO A 78 -11.97 13.07 8.78
CA PRO A 78 -12.40 14.32 8.18
C PRO A 78 -13.17 15.24 9.13
N ASP A 79 -13.80 14.70 10.17
CA ASP A 79 -14.60 15.47 11.14
C ASP A 79 -13.69 16.24 12.10
N THR A 80 -12.68 15.55 12.65
CA THR A 80 -11.70 16.17 13.56
C THR A 80 -10.53 16.81 12.82
N ARG A 81 -10.35 16.49 11.53
CA ARG A 81 -9.20 16.87 10.69
C ARG A 81 -7.86 16.43 11.29
N THR A 82 -7.85 15.25 11.90
CA THR A 82 -6.65 14.67 12.53
C THR A 82 -6.39 13.26 12.04
N PHE A 83 -5.19 12.75 12.29
CA PHE A 83 -4.83 11.37 12.06
C PHE A 83 -5.00 10.57 13.35
N ASN A 84 -5.83 9.53 13.32
CA ASN A 84 -6.24 8.73 14.48
C ASN A 84 -5.88 7.24 14.32
#